data_AF-A0A6M0SQ12-F1
#
_entry.id   AF-A0A6M0SQ12-F1
#
_cell.length_a   1.000
_cell.length_b   1.000
_cell.length_c   1.000
_cell.angle_alpha   90.00
_cell.angle_beta   90.00
_cell.angle_gamma   90.00
#
_symmetry.space_group_name_H-M   'P 1'
#
loop_
_entity.id
_entity.type
_entity.pdbx_description
1 polymer ?
#
loop_
_entity_poly.entity_id
_entity_poly.type
_entity_poly.pdbx_seq_one_letter_code
_entity_poly.pdbx_strand_id
1 'polypeptide(L)'
;MNIGANLKEFRKQRGLTQNEVAELLGLKMGSYGQYEINKRQPRLQMLNDIAGIFNCTVNDLINGTFDNENITDDITDNIVGELTLMINLVENELLSNDICPNLTVYVKGKLDGLKLAMSMIVEGEY
;
A
#
# COMPACT_ATOMS: atom_id res chain seq x y z
N MET A 1 -21.68 9.01 -10.52
CA MET A 1 -21.16 8.34 -9.31
C MET A 1 -21.89 7.01 -9.15
N ASN A 2 -21.18 5.89 -9.14
CA ASN A 2 -21.78 4.55 -9.17
C ASN A 2 -21.12 3.67 -8.11
N ILE A 3 -21.68 3.67 -6.91
CA ILE A 3 -21.13 2.92 -5.78
C ILE A 3 -21.06 1.42 -6.07
N GLY A 4 -22.06 0.85 -6.74
CA GLY A 4 -22.05 -0.57 -7.10
C GLY A 4 -20.89 -0.97 -8.01
N ALA A 5 -20.57 -0.13 -8.99
CA ALA A 5 -19.42 -0.34 -9.86
C ALA A 5 -18.11 -0.27 -9.06
N ASN A 6 -17.97 0.71 -8.18
CA ASN A 6 -16.80 0.87 -7.32
C ASN A 6 -16.62 -0.37 -6.41
N LEU A 7 -17.68 -0.83 -5.73
CA LEU A 7 -17.63 -2.04 -4.90
C LEU A 7 -17.12 -3.26 -5.69
N LYS A 8 -17.56 -3.40 -6.94
CA LYS A 8 -17.13 -4.49 -7.82
C LYS A 8 -15.66 -4.37 -8.20
N GLU A 9 -15.16 -3.16 -8.43
CA GLU A 9 -13.75 -2.91 -8.76
C GLU A 9 -12.84 -3.19 -7.56
N PHE A 10 -13.16 -2.62 -6.40
CA PHE A 10 -12.39 -2.85 -5.17
C PHE A 10 -12.36 -4.34 -4.82
N ARG A 11 -13.50 -5.03 -4.91
CA ARG A 11 -13.55 -6.48 -4.70
C ARG A 11 -12.59 -7.23 -5.63
N LYS A 12 -12.58 -6.88 -6.92
CA LYS A 12 -11.72 -7.53 -7.93
C LYS A 12 -10.25 -7.26 -7.67
N GLN A 13 -9.88 -6.04 -7.30
CA GLN A 13 -8.51 -5.68 -6.93
C GLN A 13 -8.00 -6.49 -5.73
N ARG A 14 -8.91 -6.82 -4.80
CA ARG A 14 -8.61 -7.71 -3.67
C ARG A 14 -8.64 -9.20 -4.02
N GLY A 15 -8.92 -9.57 -5.26
CA GLY A 15 -8.99 -10.97 -5.71
C GLY A 15 -10.16 -11.76 -5.13
N LEU A 16 -11.17 -11.09 -4.57
CA LEU A 16 -12.28 -11.73 -3.88
C LEU A 16 -13.47 -12.01 -4.82
N THR A 17 -14.21 -13.06 -4.54
CA THR A 17 -15.50 -13.39 -5.16
C THR A 17 -16.65 -12.71 -4.41
N GLN A 18 -17.81 -12.57 -5.05
CA GLN A 18 -19.01 -12.03 -4.39
C GLN A 18 -19.46 -12.91 -3.21
N ASN A 19 -19.19 -14.21 -3.24
CA ASN A 19 -19.55 -15.12 -2.16
C ASN A 19 -18.65 -14.91 -0.94
N GLU A 20 -17.34 -14.78 -1.14
CA GLU A 20 -16.38 -14.52 -0.05
C GLU A 20 -16.68 -13.20 0.66
N VAL A 21 -16.96 -12.11 -0.08
CA VAL A 21 -17.32 -10.84 0.55
C VAL A 21 -18.64 -10.95 1.31
N ALA A 22 -19.62 -11.69 0.77
CA ALA A 22 -20.88 -11.90 1.48
C ALA A 22 -20.68 -12.71 2.77
N GLU A 23 -19.85 -13.76 2.76
CA GLU A 23 -19.50 -14.55 3.94
C GLU A 23 -18.84 -13.68 5.03
N LEU A 24 -17.87 -12.84 4.63
CA LEU A 24 -17.21 -11.89 5.55
C LEU A 24 -18.18 -10.87 6.17
N LEU A 25 -19.23 -10.49 5.45
CA LEU A 25 -20.28 -9.58 5.92
C LEU A 25 -21.44 -10.28 6.64
N GLY A 26 -21.43 -11.61 6.75
CA GLY A 26 -22.56 -12.39 7.28
C GLY A 26 -23.84 -12.27 6.43
N LEU A 27 -23.70 -12.04 5.12
CA LEU A 27 -24.78 -11.86 4.15
C LEU A 27 -24.92 -13.08 3.24
N LYS A 28 -26.08 -13.16 2.55
CA LYS A 28 -26.22 -14.04 1.39
C LYS A 28 -25.49 -13.43 0.20
N MET A 29 -24.83 -14.24 -0.62
CA MET A 29 -24.16 -13.82 -1.87
C MET A 29 -25.02 -12.88 -2.72
N GLY A 30 -26.29 -13.23 -2.94
CA GLY A 30 -27.21 -12.39 -3.72
C GLY A 30 -27.51 -11.02 -3.10
N SER A 31 -27.41 -10.87 -1.78
CA SER A 31 -27.58 -9.57 -1.10
C SER A 31 -26.41 -8.65 -1.39
N TYR A 32 -25.18 -9.15 -1.33
CA TYR A 32 -23.99 -8.40 -1.72
C TYR A 32 -23.99 -8.10 -3.23
N GLY A 33 -24.35 -9.08 -4.06
CA GLY A 33 -24.46 -8.90 -5.51
C GLY A 33 -25.45 -7.80 -5.92
N GLN A 34 -26.53 -7.58 -5.16
CA GLN A 34 -27.47 -6.48 -5.38
C GLN A 34 -26.84 -5.09 -5.14
N TYR A 35 -25.83 -4.99 -4.29
CA TYR A 35 -25.07 -3.75 -4.11
C TYR A 35 -24.24 -3.44 -5.35
N GLU A 36 -23.51 -4.43 -5.89
CA GLU A 36 -22.63 -4.23 -7.07
C GLU A 36 -23.38 -3.81 -8.35
N ILE A 37 -24.66 -4.18 -8.46
CA ILE A 37 -25.50 -3.82 -9.61
C ILE A 37 -26.45 -2.65 -9.32
N ASN A 38 -26.27 -1.94 -8.20
CA ASN A 38 -27.10 -0.82 -7.74
C ASN A 38 -28.60 -1.14 -7.59
N LYS A 39 -28.97 -2.41 -7.45
CA LYS A 39 -30.36 -2.79 -7.14
C LYS A 39 -30.73 -2.50 -5.69
N ARG A 40 -29.73 -2.44 -4.81
CA ARG A 40 -29.87 -2.05 -3.41
C ARG A 40 -28.71 -1.13 -3.05
N GLN A 41 -28.94 -0.15 -2.19
CA GLN A 41 -27.85 0.63 -1.61
C GLN A 41 -27.48 0.10 -0.23
N PRO A 42 -26.18 -0.09 0.06
CA PRO A 42 -25.71 -0.36 1.41
C PRO A 42 -25.90 0.88 2.28
N ARG A 43 -26.24 0.67 3.56
CA ARG A 43 -26.28 1.77 4.55
C ARG A 43 -24.87 2.11 4.99
N LEU A 44 -24.68 3.26 5.63
CA LEU A 44 -23.37 3.72 6.10
C LEU A 44 -22.62 2.66 6.94
N GLN A 45 -23.31 1.97 7.85
CA GLN A 45 -22.69 0.88 8.63
C GLN A 45 -22.13 -0.23 7.71
N MET A 46 -22.92 -0.68 6.74
CA MET A 46 -22.50 -1.71 5.77
C MET A 46 -21.34 -1.20 4.90
N LEU A 47 -21.32 0.09 4.55
CA LEU A 47 -20.21 0.69 3.83
C LEU A 47 -18.92 0.70 4.66
N ASN A 48 -18.99 0.98 5.96
CA ASN A 48 -17.82 0.86 6.85
C ASN A 48 -17.30 -0.57 6.91
N ASP A 49 -18.20 -1.56 7.04
CA ASP A 49 -17.81 -2.97 7.11
C ASP A 49 -17.13 -3.41 5.79
N ILE A 50 -17.70 -3.01 4.64
CA ILE A 50 -17.11 -3.25 3.32
C ILE A 50 -15.75 -2.55 3.17
N ALA A 51 -15.65 -1.29 3.62
CA ALA A 51 -14.41 -0.53 3.56
C ALA A 51 -13.29 -1.20 4.37
N GLY A 52 -13.62 -1.77 5.54
CA GLY A 52 -12.71 -2.58 6.34
C GLY A 52 -12.21 -3.83 5.61
N ILE A 53 -13.09 -4.57 4.92
CA ILE A 53 -12.70 -5.74 4.12
C ILE A 53 -11.77 -5.34 2.98
N PHE A 54 -12.06 -4.20 2.33
CA PHE A 54 -11.27 -3.70 1.21
C PHE A 54 -10.09 -2.82 1.62
N ASN A 55 -9.80 -2.70 2.92
CA ASN A 55 -8.75 -1.86 3.50
C ASN A 55 -8.65 -0.49 2.82
N CYS A 56 -9.77 0.22 2.82
CA CYS A 56 -9.96 1.55 2.21
C CYS A 56 -10.92 2.37 3.08
N THR A 57 -11.17 3.62 2.71
CA THR A 57 -12.16 4.47 3.37
C THR A 57 -13.53 4.39 2.70
N VAL A 58 -14.59 4.81 3.39
CA VAL A 58 -15.91 4.96 2.77
C VAL A 58 -15.89 6.02 1.65
N ASN A 59 -15.05 7.04 1.78
CA ASN A 59 -14.85 8.05 0.73
C ASN A 59 -14.31 7.40 -0.55
N ASP A 60 -13.36 6.48 -0.40
CA ASP A 60 -12.76 5.74 -1.52
C ASP A 60 -13.83 4.94 -2.28
N LEU A 61 -14.71 4.26 -1.55
CA LEU A 61 -15.82 3.50 -2.14
C LEU A 61 -16.81 4.40 -2.89
N ILE A 62 -17.01 5.63 -2.41
CA ILE A 62 -17.92 6.61 -3.01
C ILE A 62 -17.31 7.23 -4.28
N ASN A 63 -16.03 7.63 -4.21
CA ASN A 63 -15.32 8.31 -5.28
C ASN A 63 -14.77 7.36 -6.34
N GLY A 64 -14.54 6.09 -5.98
CA GLY A 64 -13.93 5.09 -6.87
C GLY A 64 -12.41 5.22 -6.97
N THR A 65 -11.79 5.96 -6.05
CA THR A 65 -10.34 6.19 -5.97
C THR A 65 -9.88 5.77 -4.59
N PHE A 66 -8.70 5.15 -4.47
CA PHE A 66 -8.08 5.05 -3.15
C PHE A 66 -7.49 6.42 -2.85
N ASP A 67 -8.08 7.20 -1.96
CA ASP A 67 -7.47 8.44 -1.47
C ASP A 67 -6.37 8.09 -0.45
N ASN A 68 -5.43 7.22 -0.84
CA ASN A 68 -4.25 6.82 -0.06
C ASN A 68 -2.99 7.60 -0.47
N GLU A 69 -3.07 8.50 -1.46
CA GLU A 69 -1.92 9.21 -2.08
C GLU A 69 -1.17 10.20 -1.16
N ASN A 70 -1.38 10.20 0.16
CA ASN A 70 -0.65 11.16 1.02
C ASN A 70 -0.10 10.58 2.33
N ILE A 71 -0.64 9.47 2.85
CA ILE A 71 -0.17 8.97 4.16
C ILE A 71 1.00 7.98 4.00
N THR A 72 0.97 7.15 2.96
CA THR A 72 2.03 6.17 2.71
C THR A 72 3.30 6.82 2.21
N ASP A 73 3.18 7.85 1.40
CA ASP A 73 4.32 8.48 0.73
C ASP A 73 5.11 9.32 1.72
N ASP A 74 4.43 10.10 2.58
CA ASP A 74 5.06 10.85 3.67
C ASP A 74 5.81 9.93 4.66
N ILE A 75 5.24 8.77 5.02
CA ILE A 75 5.90 7.81 5.93
C ILE A 75 7.08 7.15 5.23
N THR A 76 6.91 6.78 3.95
CA THR A 76 7.96 6.13 3.15
C THR A 76 9.15 7.07 2.95
N ASP A 77 8.90 8.32 2.58
CA ASP A 77 9.92 9.35 2.39
C ASP A 77 10.70 9.63 3.68
N ASN A 78 10.01 9.70 4.82
CA ASN A 78 10.67 9.87 6.12
C ASN A 78 11.59 8.69 6.46
N ILE A 79 11.11 7.45 6.31
CA ILE A 79 11.92 6.25 6.59
C ILE A 79 13.11 6.15 5.64
N VAL A 80 12.89 6.41 4.34
CA VAL A 80 13.96 6.40 3.33
C VAL A 80 15.00 7.48 3.62
N GLY A 81 14.57 8.67 4.05
CA GLY A 81 15.48 9.74 4.48
C GLY A 81 16.37 9.32 5.66
N GLU A 82 15.79 8.73 6.70
CA GLU A 82 16.54 8.24 7.87
C GLU A 82 17.57 7.16 7.50
N LEU A 83 17.17 6.18 6.69
CA LEU A 83 18.06 5.12 6.22
C LEU A 83 19.19 5.66 5.36
N THR A 84 18.92 6.66 4.52
CA THR A 84 19.94 7.30 3.67
C THR A 84 21.01 7.96 4.52
N LEU A 85 20.59 8.64 5.59
CA LEU A 85 21.49 9.27 6.53
C LEU A 85 22.35 8.25 7.28
N MET A 86 21.76 7.13 7.72
CA MET A 86 22.50 6.03 8.35
C MET A 86 23.56 5.43 7.40
N ILE A 87 23.21 5.20 6.13
CA ILE A 87 24.15 4.68 5.13
C ILE A 87 25.34 5.63 4.94
N ASN A 88 25.08 6.92 4.79
CA ASN A 88 26.13 7.92 4.60
C ASN A 88 27.07 8.01 5.83
N LEU A 89 26.54 7.84 7.03
CA LEU A 89 27.36 7.77 8.25
C LEU A 89 28.28 6.54 8.23
N VAL A 90 27.74 5.36 7.88
CA VAL A 90 28.54 4.13 7.76
C VAL A 90 29.63 4.29 6.69
N GLU A 91 29.32 4.89 5.53
CA GLU A 91 30.31 5.12 4.48
C GLU A 91 31.45 6.05 4.93
N ASN A 92 31.12 7.13 5.64
CA ASN A 92 32.11 8.05 6.18
C ASN A 92 33.01 7.36 7.22
N GLU A 93 32.44 6.50 8.06
CA GLU A 93 33.20 5.72 9.05
C GLU A 93 34.10 4.66 8.40
N LEU A 94 33.66 4.05 7.29
CA LEU A 94 34.48 3.14 6.47
C LEU A 94 35.63 3.82 5.74
N LEU A 95 35.48 5.11 5.39
CA LEU A 95 36.50 5.92 4.72
C LEU A 95 37.54 6.50 5.71
N SER A 96 37.13 6.73 6.95
CA SER A 96 37.94 7.38 7.98
C SER A 96 38.71 6.39 8.87
N ASN A 97 38.20 5.18 9.04
CA ASN A 97 38.91 4.11 9.73
C ASN A 97 39.69 3.28 8.70
N ASP A 98 40.95 2.96 9.00
CA ASP A 98 41.89 2.20 8.17
C ASP A 98 41.48 0.70 8.08
N ILE A 99 40.24 0.46 7.65
CA ILE A 99 39.58 -0.84 7.61
C ILE A 99 40.13 -1.62 6.41
N CYS A 100 40.27 -2.93 6.58
CA CYS A 100 40.75 -3.85 5.56
C CYS A 100 40.11 -3.56 4.18
N PRO A 101 40.91 -3.27 3.13
CA PRO A 101 40.39 -2.82 1.84
C PRO A 101 39.33 -3.75 1.22
N ASN A 102 39.48 -5.07 1.38
CA ASN A 102 38.52 -6.04 0.87
C ASN A 102 37.15 -5.92 1.55
N LEU A 103 37.14 -5.66 2.86
CA LEU A 103 35.91 -5.47 3.62
C LEU A 103 35.26 -4.14 3.24
N THR A 104 36.05 -3.08 3.07
CA THR A 104 35.57 -1.77 2.61
C THR A 104 34.89 -1.86 1.25
N VAL A 105 35.51 -2.56 0.28
CA VAL A 105 34.92 -2.75 -1.05
C VAL A 105 33.63 -3.58 -0.99
N TYR A 106 33.60 -4.65 -0.19
CA TYR A 106 32.41 -5.48 -0.02
C TYR A 106 31.24 -4.68 0.58
N VAL A 107 31.48 -3.94 1.65
CA VAL A 107 30.42 -3.18 2.34
C VAL A 107 29.91 -2.04 1.45
N LYS A 108 30.79 -1.30 0.76
CA LYS A 108 30.37 -0.26 -0.19
C LYS A 108 29.43 -0.79 -1.28
N GLY A 109 29.76 -1.92 -1.89
CA GLY A 109 28.90 -2.53 -2.91
C GLY A 109 27.51 -2.92 -2.38
N LYS A 110 27.39 -3.30 -1.10
CA LYS A 110 26.09 -3.55 -0.46
C LYS A 110 25.31 -2.26 -0.21
N LEU A 111 26.00 -1.20 0.22
CA LEU A 111 25.39 0.11 0.47
C LEU A 111 24.91 0.77 -0.82
N ASP A 112 25.67 0.66 -1.92
CA ASP A 112 25.26 1.17 -3.24
C ASP A 112 23.98 0.48 -3.74
N GLY A 113 23.87 -0.84 -3.56
CA GLY A 113 22.65 -1.58 -3.90
C GLY A 113 21.43 -1.18 -3.05
N LEU A 114 21.65 -0.90 -1.75
CA LEU A 114 20.61 -0.39 -0.86
C LEU A 114 20.14 1.02 -1.27
N LYS A 115 21.07 1.92 -1.60
CA LYS A 115 20.75 3.27 -2.09
C LYS A 115 19.92 3.23 -3.37
N LEU A 116 20.27 2.36 -4.31
CA LEU A 116 19.52 2.18 -5.55
C LEU A 116 18.09 1.68 -5.29
N ALA A 117 17.94 0.67 -4.42
CA ALA A 117 16.61 0.18 -4.06
C ALA A 117 15.76 1.27 -3.40
N MET A 118 16.38 2.13 -2.58
CA MET A 118 15.69 3.24 -1.93
C MET A 118 15.28 4.35 -2.90
N SER A 119 16.10 4.67 -3.91
CA SER A 119 15.70 5.66 -4.93
C SER A 119 14.51 5.17 -5.75
N MET A 120 14.49 3.89 -6.12
CA MET A 120 13.35 3.29 -6.84
C MET A 120 12.05 3.33 -6.02
N ILE A 121 12.14 3.17 -4.69
CA ILE A 121 10.99 3.30 -3.78
C ILE A 121 10.45 4.73 -3.77
N VAL A 122 11.33 5.74 -3.74
CA VAL A 122 10.91 7.16 -3.76
C VAL A 122 10.35 7.57 -5.13
N GLU A 123 10.89 7.00 -6.21
CA GLU A 123 10.46 7.30 -7.58
C GLU A 123 9.17 6.56 -7.99
N GLY A 124 8.67 5.65 -7.15
CA GLY A 124 7.47 4.88 -7.44
C GLY A 124 7.68 3.77 -8.49
N GLU A 125 8.93 3.40 -8.76
CA GLU A 125 9.32 2.43 -9.79
C GLU A 125 9.51 1.03 -9.18
N TYR A 126 8.42 0.34 -8.85
CA TYR A 126 8.43 -1.02 -8.27
C TYR A 126 7.61 -2.05 -9.06
#